data_AF-A0A438EIK7-F1
#
_entry.id   AF-A0A438EIK7-F1
#
_cell.length_a   1.000
_cell.length_b   1.000
_cell.length_c   1.000
_cell.angle_alpha   90.00
_cell.angle_beta   90.00
_cell.angle_gamma   90.00
#
_symmetry.space_group_name_H-M   'P 1'
#
loop_
_entity.id
_entity.type
_entity.pdbx_description
1 polymer ?
#
loop_
_entity_poly.entity_id
_entity_poly.type
_entity_poly.pdbx_seq_one_letter_code
_entity_poly.pdbx_strand_id
1 'polypeptide(L)' 'MPNRFPGALSQDWEPVVLHKSKPKAQELRDPKAVNKAIRSGAPVQTLKKFDGGANKKAAPIMNTRKLDEGTEPALWTGYR' A
#
# COMPACT_ATOMS: atom_id res chain seq x y z
N MET A 1 -46.88 20.92 12.59
CA MET A 1 -45.40 21.06 12.76
C MET A 1 -44.97 22.31 11.99
N PRO A 2 -44.24 23.28 12.57
CA PRO A 2 -43.82 24.46 11.84
C PRO A 2 -42.80 24.10 10.77
N ASN A 3 -43.16 24.34 9.52
CA ASN A 3 -42.35 24.09 8.33
C ASN A 3 -41.23 25.12 8.23
N ARG A 4 -39.98 24.71 8.47
CA ARG A 4 -38.80 25.55 8.24
C ARG A 4 -38.42 25.45 6.77
N PHE A 5 -39.04 26.24 5.91
CA PHE A 5 -38.44 26.56 4.62
C PHE A 5 -37.22 27.46 4.90
N PRO A 6 -35.98 27.03 4.63
CA PRO A 6 -34.86 27.95 4.64
C PRO A 6 -35.03 28.81 3.37
N GLY A 7 -35.54 30.03 3.52
CA GLY A 7 -35.36 31.05 2.49
C GLY A 7 -33.89 31.10 2.09
N ALA A 8 -33.62 31.34 0.81
CA ALA A 8 -32.32 31.27 0.15
C ALA A 8 -31.15 31.57 1.11
N LEU A 9 -30.55 30.51 1.67
CA LEU A 9 -29.38 30.60 2.51
C LEU A 9 -28.23 30.97 1.57
N SER A 10 -27.91 32.26 1.45
CA SER A 10 -26.75 32.69 0.66
C SER A 10 -25.49 32.15 1.34
N GLN A 11 -24.76 31.29 0.65
CA GLN A 11 -23.46 30.83 1.10
C GLN A 11 -22.48 31.99 0.88
N ASP A 12 -22.21 32.76 1.93
CA ASP A 12 -21.35 33.96 1.88
C ASP A 12 -19.85 33.66 1.71
N TRP A 13 -19.48 32.41 1.38
CA TRP A 13 -18.12 31.97 1.17
C TRP A 13 -17.98 31.16 -0.11
N GLU A 14 -16.87 31.37 -0.81
CA GLU A 14 -16.55 30.64 -2.04
C GLU A 14 -16.21 29.17 -1.72
N PRO A 15 -16.78 28.19 -2.44
CA PRO A 15 -16.55 26.78 -2.14
C PRO A 15 -15.10 26.37 -2.42
N VAL A 16 -14.38 26.02 -1.34
CA VAL A 16 -13.00 25.52 -1.42
C VAL A 16 -12.99 24.02 -1.72
N VAL A 17 -12.42 23.64 -2.86
CA VAL A 17 -12.21 22.22 -3.21
C VAL A 17 -10.94 21.71 -2.52
N LEU A 18 -11.12 20.85 -1.51
CA LEU A 18 -10.01 20.19 -0.82
C LEU A 18 -9.64 18.88 -1.52
N HIS A 19 -8.43 18.80 -2.07
CA HIS A 19 -7.90 17.55 -2.60
C HIS A 19 -7.21 16.73 -1.50
N LYS A 20 -7.71 15.52 -1.25
CA LYS A 20 -7.14 14.60 -0.25
C LYS A 20 -6.47 13.43 -0.98
N SER A 21 -5.15 13.44 -1.04
CA SER A 21 -4.37 12.38 -1.67
C SER A 21 -4.48 11.07 -0.89
N LYS A 22 -4.53 9.95 -1.60
CA LYS A 22 -4.44 8.63 -0.98
C LYS A 22 -3.08 8.47 -0.31
N PRO A 23 -3.01 7.86 0.90
CA PRO A 23 -1.74 7.61 1.58
C PRO A 23 -0.87 6.67 0.75
N LYS A 24 0.44 6.92 0.76
CA LYS A 24 1.41 6.06 0.05
C LYS A 24 1.56 4.73 0.79
N ALA A 25 1.87 3.65 0.06
CA ALA A 25 2.02 2.31 0.66
C ALA A 25 3.06 2.26 1.79
N GLN A 26 4.08 3.11 1.75
CA GLN A 26 5.09 3.20 2.80
C GLN A 26 4.53 3.78 4.11
N GLU A 27 3.61 4.74 4.02
CA GLU A 27 2.96 5.37 5.18
C GLU A 27 2.03 4.38 5.89
N LEU A 28 1.44 3.45 5.16
CA LEU A 28 0.61 2.38 5.73
C LEU A 28 1.42 1.36 6.55
N ARG A 29 2.75 1.31 6.36
CA ARG A 29 3.66 0.43 7.09
C ARG A 29 4.33 1.11 8.29
N ASP A 30 4.13 2.41 8.47
CA ASP A 30 4.68 3.16 9.62
C ASP A 30 4.06 2.63 10.93
N PRO A 31 4.88 2.26 11.94
CA PRO A 31 4.38 1.80 13.24
C PRO A 31 3.34 2.71 13.88
N LYS A 32 3.45 4.04 13.71
CA LYS A 32 2.47 4.99 14.26
C LYS A 32 1.12 4.88 13.55
N ALA A 33 1.12 4.78 12.22
CA ALA A 33 -0.08 4.60 11.42
C ALA A 33 -0.77 3.27 11.74
N VAL A 34 0.00 2.19 11.87
CA VAL A 34 -0.53 0.86 12.25
C VAL A 34 -1.15 0.90 13.65
N ASN A 35 -0.45 1.45 14.65
CA ASN A 35 -0.98 1.56 16.01
C ASN A 35 -2.24 2.42 16.10
N LYS A 36 -2.30 3.51 15.32
CA LYS A 36 -3.52 4.34 15.22
C LYS A 36 -4.69 3.53 14.66
N ALA A 37 -4.46 2.78 13.58
CA ALA A 37 -5.49 1.96 12.95
C ALA A 37 -6.03 0.87 13.91
N ILE A 38 -5.15 0.20 14.65
CA ILE A 38 -5.54 -0.79 15.68
C ILE A 38 -6.43 -0.13 16.73
N ARG A 39 -6.03 1.04 17.25
CA ARG A 39 -6.79 1.76 18.30
C ARG A 39 -8.12 2.31 17.81
N SER A 40 -8.22 2.69 16.54
CA SER A 40 -9.46 3.20 15.97
C SER A 40 -10.39 2.11 15.42
N GLY A 41 -10.02 0.82 15.54
CA GLY A 41 -10.78 -0.28 14.96
C GLY A 41 -10.76 -0.32 13.42
N ALA A 42 -9.81 0.36 12.79
CA ALA A 42 -9.64 0.34 11.34
C ALA A 42 -8.94 -0.95 10.89
N PRO A 43 -9.22 -1.46 9.68
CA PRO A 43 -8.62 -2.71 9.20
C PRO A 43 -7.11 -2.58 9.02
N VAL A 44 -6.36 -3.56 9.53
CA VAL A 44 -4.91 -3.68 9.36
C VAL A 44 -4.60 -4.88 8.50
N GLN A 45 -3.89 -4.66 7.40
CA GLN A 45 -3.44 -5.73 6.52
C GLN A 45 -2.22 -6.44 7.12
N THR A 46 -2.30 -7.76 7.25
CA THR A 46 -1.19 -8.60 7.70
C THR A 46 -0.78 -9.54 6.58
N LEU A 47 0.53 -9.74 6.42
CA LEU A 47 1.11 -10.67 5.45
C LEU A 47 2.10 -11.58 6.17
N LYS A 48 1.90 -12.90 6.01
CA LYS A 48 2.87 -13.88 6.49
C LYS A 48 4.16 -13.73 5.69
N LYS A 49 5.30 -13.63 6.38
CA LYS A 49 6.63 -13.61 5.73
C LYS A 49 6.89 -14.97 5.07
N PHE A 50 7.66 -14.98 3.98
CA PHE A 50 7.94 -16.18 3.17
C PHE A 50 8.38 -17.38 4.02
N ASP A 51 9.34 -17.20 4.93
CA ASP A 51 9.79 -18.23 5.88
C ASP A 51 9.25 -18.03 7.31
N GLY A 52 8.21 -17.22 7.48
CA GLY A 52 7.64 -16.95 8.80
C GLY A 52 7.07 -18.22 9.45
N GLY A 53 7.55 -18.56 10.66
CA GLY A 53 7.09 -19.72 11.43
C GLY A 53 7.78 -21.04 11.08
N ALA A 54 8.91 -21.02 10.37
CA ALA A 54 9.72 -22.20 10.11
C ALA A 54 11.08 -22.12 10.84
N ASN A 55 11.46 -23.19 11.55
CA ASN A 55 12.79 -23.32 12.17
C ASN A 55 13.82 -23.84 11.15
N LYS A 56 14.02 -23.10 10.07
CA LYS A 56 15.06 -23.43 9.08
C LYS A 56 16.41 -22.89 9.57
N LYS A 57 17.50 -23.61 9.28
CA LYS A 57 18.85 -23.08 9.48
C LYS A 57 19.06 -21.87 8.57
N ALA A 58 19.86 -20.90 9.01
CA ALA A 58 20.13 -19.70 8.22
C ALA A 58 20.70 -20.10 6.85
N ALA A 59 19.94 -19.80 5.80
CA ALA A 59 20.37 -20.00 4.42
C ALA A 59 20.96 -18.68 3.88
N PRO A 60 21.90 -18.74 2.93
CA PRO A 60 22.42 -17.56 2.25
C PRO A 60 21.28 -16.75 1.62
N ILE A 61 21.32 -15.42 1.79
CA ILE A 61 20.38 -14.49 1.12
C ILE A 61 20.82 -14.35 -0.34
N MET A 62 20.44 -15.31 -1.17
CA MET A 62 20.74 -15.34 -2.60
C MET A 62 19.44 -15.12 -3.36
N ASN A 63 19.42 -14.17 -4.28
CA ASN A 63 18.26 -13.97 -5.16
C ASN A 63 18.34 -15.02 -6.29
N THR A 64 17.74 -16.19 -6.05
CA THR A 64 17.78 -17.34 -6.97
C THR A 64 17.27 -16.99 -8.37
N ARG A 65 16.34 -16.05 -8.47
CA ARG A 65 15.86 -15.52 -9.76
C ARG A 65 16.97 -14.89 -10.59
N LYS A 66 17.84 -14.09 -9.96
CA LYS A 66 18.97 -13.47 -10.66
C LYS A 66 20.04 -14.47 -11.10
N LEU A 67 20.15 -15.61 -10.40
CA LEU A 67 21.08 -16.68 -10.76
C LEU A 67 20.56 -17.46 -11.99
N ASP A 68 19.25 -17.70 -12.04
CA ASP A 68 18.59 -18.40 -13.15
C ASP A 68 18.65 -17.58 -14.45
N GLU A 69 18.35 -16.28 -14.37
CA GLU A 69 18.44 -15.33 -15.50
C GLU A 69 19.86 -15.24 -16.11
N GLY A 70 20.91 -15.56 -15.35
CA GLY A 70 22.30 -15.57 -15.85
C GLY A 70 22.69 -16.87 -16.57
N THR A 71 21.84 -17.90 -16.55
CA THR A 71 22.17 -19.24 -17.06
C THR A 71 21.52 -19.55 -18.40
N GLU A 72 20.59 -18.71 -18.90
CA GLU A 72 20.08 -18.88 -20.26
C GLU A 72 21.15 -18.41 -21.29
N PRO A 73 21.69 -19.30 -22.16
CA PRO A 73 22.42 -18.83 -23.32
C PRO A 73 21.40 -18.10 -24.19
N ALA A 74 21.67 -16.82 -24.48
CA ALA A 74 20.96 -16.07 -25.49
C ALA A 74 20.75 -16.99 -26.70
N LEU A 75 19.51 -17.38 -26.96
CA LEU A 75 19.15 -18.14 -28.15
C LEU A 75 19.75 -17.36 -29.32
N TRP A 76 20.80 -17.96 -29.89
CA TRP A 76 21.55 -17.48 -31.04
C TRP A 76 20.54 -17.26 -32.16
N THR A 77 20.04 -16.03 -32.21
CA THR A 77 19.13 -15.52 -33.21
C THR A 77 19.94 -14.54 -34.03
N GLY A 78 20.58 -15.07 -35.07
CA GLY A 78 21.22 -14.27 -36.10
C GLY A 78 22.62 -14.74 -36.44
N TYR A 79 22.75 -15.48 -37.55
CA TYR A 79 23.15 -14.92 -38.85
C TYR A 79 23.56 -16.07 -39.79
N ARG A 80 22.98 -16.02 -41.00
CA ARG A 80 23.37 -16.68 -42.26
C ARG A 80 22.94 -18.14 -42.50
#